data_AF-A0A2N1PF71-F1
#
_entry.id   AF-A0A2N1PF71-F1
#
_cell.length_a   1.000
_cell.length_b   1.000
_cell.length_c   1.000
_cell.angle_alpha   90.00
_cell.angle_beta   90.00
_cell.angle_gamma   90.00
#
_symmetry.space_group_name_H-M   'P 1'
#
loop_
_entity.id
_entity.type
_entity.pdbx_description
1 polymer ?
#
loop_
_entity_poly.entity_id
_entity_poly.type
_entity_poly.pdbx_seq_one_letter_code
_entity_poly.pdbx_strand_id
1 'polypeptide(L)'
;MKKVLTALIMFVAAISVFGLKTNAAGTGNLVIHYHAWDGDYTELGSWAWGGPAAGKVYTGLDDFGAYWEYNDIPLATEVGFIAVTWPGGAGPNWDDKKTGDIFISPDAIIEGKTTHVYVFEGAASVKEGDVVVDRQNFVANPDLHNVMVIYYDPANAYAEELGIHGWGWEGPAGSSAWGTPTQVLSTAGVAESGYPVKGFMLSAAATASPGFLMYAGADTSKKTGDLKSETGFFTTLTAGTTEFLFVVNAGDAVVDNSNVYTDAAVFAEEAFSFKLKPFVAEDMTGTFAQNPTDIYVETSAAVASPYPSALDKDAARAEIESWFTVKEKTGENTYGPALAIERVDFALSAETLNTFVIVLEEGSALDNTKEYEVFFDLGLPSETLAEAKTVEVTLELTVPANTPVDAVLSIAGNLQTTQWTPNAAGYIATKDGDTYTLTFDVSVTEPFTTFEYKWTRGDWPNAEFVEGNRSLVVPNNVDSITVQDTVLIWEDLKAETDSKYA
;
A
#
# COMPACT_ATOMS: atom_id res chain seq x y z
N MET A 1 0.38 59.98 -35.47
CA MET A 1 0.96 60.10 -34.11
C MET A 1 0.11 59.47 -33.00
N LYS A 2 -1.24 59.58 -32.99
CA LYS A 2 -2.08 58.95 -31.94
C LYS A 2 -2.03 57.42 -31.87
N LYS A 3 -1.91 56.70 -33.01
CA LYS A 3 -1.93 55.22 -33.03
C LYS A 3 -0.63 54.56 -32.53
N VAL A 4 0.50 55.26 -32.61
CA VAL A 4 1.81 54.75 -32.16
C VAL A 4 1.96 54.91 -30.64
N LEU A 5 1.40 55.99 -30.07
CA LEU A 5 1.43 56.23 -28.62
C LEU A 5 0.53 55.26 -27.84
N THR A 6 -0.63 54.88 -28.39
CA THR A 6 -1.53 53.89 -27.77
C THR A 6 -0.95 52.47 -27.78
N ALA A 7 -0.23 52.09 -28.84
CA ALA A 7 0.46 50.79 -28.90
C ALA A 7 1.63 50.69 -27.91
N LEU A 8 2.37 51.80 -27.70
CA LEU A 8 3.45 51.84 -26.72
C LEU A 8 2.95 51.79 -25.28
N ILE A 9 1.81 52.44 -24.98
CA ILE A 9 1.17 52.39 -23.65
C ILE A 9 0.56 51.01 -23.37
N MET A 10 0.01 50.32 -24.37
CA MET A 10 -0.43 48.92 -24.20
C MET A 10 0.73 47.92 -24.07
N PHE A 11 1.88 48.18 -24.69
CA PHE A 11 3.08 47.35 -24.52
C PHE A 11 3.71 47.52 -23.13
N VAL A 12 3.72 48.74 -22.60
CA VAL A 12 4.17 49.00 -21.21
C VAL A 12 3.17 48.45 -20.19
N ALA A 13 1.85 48.52 -20.44
CA ALA A 13 0.85 47.92 -19.57
C ALA A 13 0.86 46.37 -19.58
N ALA A 14 1.22 45.74 -20.70
CA ALA A 14 1.38 44.29 -20.78
C ALA A 14 2.60 43.78 -19.97
N ILE A 15 3.68 44.57 -19.90
CA ILE A 15 4.85 44.25 -19.06
C ILE A 15 4.55 44.51 -17.57
N SER A 16 3.62 45.42 -17.24
CA SER A 16 3.20 45.67 -15.86
C SER A 16 2.23 44.63 -15.28
N VAL A 17 1.58 43.82 -16.12
CA VAL A 17 0.54 42.84 -15.70
C VAL A 17 1.05 41.39 -15.70
N PHE A 18 2.16 41.08 -16.37
CA PHE A 18 2.98 39.93 -16.00
C PHE A 18 3.77 40.31 -14.76
N GLY A 19 3.14 40.07 -13.61
CA GLY A 19 3.67 40.36 -12.29
C GLY A 19 5.17 40.08 -12.24
N LEU A 20 5.90 41.12 -11.90
CA LEU A 20 7.03 40.98 -11.00
C LEU A 20 6.53 40.13 -9.83
N LYS A 21 6.62 38.80 -9.94
CA LYS A 21 6.83 37.98 -8.77
C LYS A 21 8.08 38.61 -8.18
N THR A 22 7.89 39.34 -7.10
CA THR A 22 8.97 39.81 -6.25
C THR A 22 9.81 38.58 -6.01
N ASN A 23 10.92 38.41 -6.73
CA ASN A 23 11.92 37.42 -6.38
C ASN A 23 12.26 37.78 -4.94
N ALA A 24 11.86 36.91 -4.01
CA ALA A 24 12.29 37.07 -2.65
C ALA A 24 13.82 37.15 -2.69
N ALA A 25 14.39 38.18 -2.06
CA ALA A 25 15.81 38.41 -2.09
C ALA A 25 16.48 37.23 -1.37
N GLY A 26 17.24 36.41 -2.10
CA GLY A 26 17.92 35.23 -1.57
C GLY A 26 17.65 33.96 -2.37
N THR A 27 18.51 32.97 -2.18
CA THR A 27 18.37 31.62 -2.74
C THR A 27 18.71 30.57 -1.67
N GLY A 28 18.16 29.37 -1.83
CA GLY A 28 18.51 28.17 -1.07
C GLY A 28 18.80 26.99 -2.00
N ASN A 29 19.33 25.91 -1.44
CA ASN A 29 19.58 24.67 -2.17
C ASN A 29 18.64 23.57 -1.67
N LEU A 30 18.29 22.67 -2.57
CA LEU A 30 17.43 21.53 -2.31
C LEU A 30 18.13 20.23 -2.72
N VAL A 31 18.16 19.25 -1.84
CA VAL A 31 18.52 17.87 -2.18
C VAL A 31 17.26 17.02 -2.06
N ILE A 32 16.76 16.53 -3.18
CA ILE A 32 15.61 15.62 -3.19
C ILE A 32 16.15 14.20 -3.22
N HIS A 33 15.70 13.39 -2.27
CA HIS A 33 16.04 11.99 -2.07
C HIS A 33 14.84 11.12 -2.45
N TYR A 34 15.09 10.01 -3.12
CA TYR A 34 14.10 9.06 -3.59
C TYR A 34 14.46 7.63 -3.20
N HIS A 35 13.50 6.94 -2.61
CA HIS A 35 13.62 5.52 -2.25
C HIS A 35 12.71 4.66 -3.13
N ALA A 36 13.32 3.69 -3.84
CA ALA A 36 12.61 2.62 -4.53
C ALA A 36 12.52 1.42 -3.58
N TRP A 37 11.36 0.78 -3.49
CA TRP A 37 11.15 -0.32 -2.53
C TRP A 37 11.97 -1.57 -2.86
N ASP A 38 12.24 -1.78 -4.14
CA ASP A 38 13.08 -2.87 -4.64
C ASP A 38 14.59 -2.52 -4.69
N GLY A 39 14.94 -1.26 -4.41
CA GLY A 39 16.29 -0.74 -4.51
C GLY A 39 16.83 -0.62 -5.95
N ASP A 40 15.98 -0.75 -6.98
CA ASP A 40 16.40 -0.57 -8.36
C ASP A 40 16.32 0.89 -8.79
N TYR A 41 17.49 1.47 -9.07
CA TYR A 41 17.64 2.83 -9.57
C TYR A 41 18.14 2.85 -11.02
N THR A 42 18.07 1.72 -11.72
CA THR A 42 18.51 1.59 -13.11
C THR A 42 17.74 2.56 -14.00
N GLU A 43 18.49 3.32 -14.81
CA GLU A 43 17.93 4.34 -15.71
C GLU A 43 17.10 5.42 -15.01
N LEU A 44 17.16 5.57 -13.68
CA LEU A 44 16.33 6.53 -12.97
C LEU A 44 16.71 7.99 -13.30
N GLY A 45 15.69 8.82 -13.49
CA GLY A 45 15.82 10.26 -13.56
C GLY A 45 14.65 10.98 -12.91
N SER A 46 14.59 12.28 -13.14
CA SER A 46 13.52 13.12 -12.63
C SER A 46 12.95 14.02 -13.71
N TRP A 47 11.70 14.43 -13.52
CA TRP A 47 11.19 15.68 -14.04
C TRP A 47 11.03 16.66 -12.89
N ALA A 48 11.47 17.90 -13.04
CA ALA A 48 11.36 18.91 -12.01
C ALA A 48 11.05 20.29 -12.60
N TRP A 49 10.39 21.14 -11.81
CA TRP A 49 10.03 22.51 -12.17
C TRP A 49 9.99 23.42 -10.94
N GLY A 50 9.98 24.74 -11.17
CA GLY A 50 10.00 25.76 -10.12
C GLY A 50 11.40 26.34 -9.93
N GLY A 51 11.57 27.62 -10.31
CA GLY A 51 12.89 28.26 -10.30
C GLY A 51 13.83 27.63 -11.34
N PRO A 52 15.12 27.40 -11.02
CA PRO A 52 16.07 26.73 -11.92
C PRO A 52 15.99 25.19 -11.87
N ALA A 53 15.08 24.59 -11.09
CA ALA A 53 14.89 23.14 -11.06
C ALA A 53 14.42 22.62 -12.43
N ALA A 54 15.07 21.57 -12.92
CA ALA A 54 14.80 20.95 -14.21
C ALA A 54 15.07 19.44 -14.16
N GLY A 55 14.38 18.67 -15.01
CA GLY A 55 14.54 17.22 -15.09
C GLY A 55 15.97 16.80 -15.47
N LYS A 56 16.48 15.76 -14.82
CA LYS A 56 17.82 15.19 -15.05
C LYS A 56 17.92 13.78 -14.44
N VAL A 57 18.92 13.00 -14.87
CA VAL A 57 19.31 11.76 -14.16
C VAL A 57 19.75 12.07 -12.73
N TYR A 58 19.62 11.09 -11.82
CA TYR A 58 20.05 11.29 -10.43
C TYR A 58 21.54 11.66 -10.34
N THR A 59 21.87 12.42 -9.30
CA THR A 59 23.22 12.95 -9.04
C THR A 59 24.12 11.88 -8.42
N GLY A 60 23.57 11.08 -7.51
CA GLY A 60 24.25 9.95 -6.88
C GLY A 60 23.27 9.08 -6.10
N LEU A 61 23.83 8.09 -5.40
CA LEU A 61 23.13 7.25 -4.43
C LEU A 61 23.73 7.51 -3.04
N ASP A 62 22.91 7.44 -2.00
CA ASP A 62 23.31 7.42 -0.60
C ASP A 62 22.59 6.30 0.18
N ASP A 63 22.69 6.29 1.50
CA ASP A 63 22.10 5.26 2.37
C ASP A 63 20.55 5.26 2.33
N PHE A 64 19.91 6.33 1.83
CA PHE A 64 18.48 6.39 1.61
C PHE A 64 18.09 5.95 0.20
N GLY A 65 18.85 6.36 -0.82
CA GLY A 65 18.58 6.00 -2.20
C GLY A 65 19.15 6.99 -3.20
N ALA A 66 18.46 7.18 -4.32
CA ALA A 66 18.89 8.13 -5.35
C ALA A 66 18.59 9.58 -4.95
N TYR A 67 19.50 10.50 -5.25
CA TYR A 67 19.29 11.91 -4.94
C TYR A 67 19.59 12.87 -6.09
N TRP A 68 18.97 14.05 -6.05
CA TRP A 68 19.17 15.16 -6.99
C TRP A 68 19.47 16.46 -6.24
N GLU A 69 20.52 17.16 -6.67
CA GLU A 69 20.83 18.49 -6.15
C GLU A 69 20.27 19.61 -7.04
N TYR A 70 19.49 20.51 -6.47
CA TYR A 70 19.00 21.71 -7.13
C TYR A 70 19.49 22.94 -6.36
N ASN A 71 20.39 23.69 -7.00
CA ASN A 71 21.04 24.84 -6.38
C ASN A 71 20.37 26.14 -6.80
N ASP A 72 20.56 27.18 -5.98
CA ASP A 72 20.13 28.55 -6.26
C ASP A 72 18.61 28.68 -6.52
N ILE A 73 17.80 27.88 -5.84
CA ILE A 73 16.34 28.00 -5.89
C ILE A 73 15.94 29.33 -5.23
N PRO A 74 15.21 30.23 -5.91
CA PRO A 74 14.72 31.45 -5.29
C PRO A 74 13.81 31.15 -4.11
N LEU A 75 13.91 31.95 -3.05
CA LEU A 75 13.00 31.83 -1.91
C LEU A 75 11.53 31.95 -2.35
N ALA A 76 10.63 31.35 -1.57
CA ALA A 76 9.19 31.31 -1.84
C ALA A 76 8.81 30.59 -3.17
N THR A 77 9.70 29.74 -3.70
CA THR A 77 9.42 28.91 -4.88
C THR A 77 8.85 27.56 -4.45
N GLU A 78 7.64 27.23 -4.93
CA GLU A 78 7.16 25.84 -4.92
C GLU A 78 7.95 25.08 -5.98
N VAL A 79 8.59 23.98 -5.58
CA VAL A 79 9.31 23.09 -6.48
C VAL A 79 8.44 21.87 -6.72
N GLY A 80 8.26 21.50 -7.99
CA GLY A 80 7.62 20.26 -8.35
C GLY A 80 8.62 19.21 -8.81
N PHE A 81 8.31 17.95 -8.55
CA PHE A 81 9.19 16.81 -8.79
C PHE A 81 8.39 15.56 -9.18
N ILE A 82 8.95 14.75 -10.08
CA ILE A 82 8.47 13.41 -10.43
C ILE A 82 9.71 12.52 -10.60
N ALA A 83 9.78 11.40 -9.89
CA ALA A 83 10.74 10.34 -10.19
C ALA A 83 10.20 9.50 -11.37
N VAL A 84 11.03 9.27 -12.37
CA VAL A 84 10.60 8.67 -13.65
C VAL A 84 11.79 8.01 -14.33
N THR A 85 11.56 6.91 -15.02
CA THR A 85 12.60 6.23 -15.78
C THR A 85 13.08 7.09 -16.95
N TRP A 86 14.39 7.11 -17.18
CA TRP A 86 15.09 7.81 -18.26
C TRP A 86 15.88 6.80 -19.10
N PRO A 87 15.25 6.09 -20.05
CA PRO A 87 15.91 5.06 -20.83
C PRO A 87 17.13 5.59 -21.58
N GLY A 88 18.30 5.03 -21.31
CA GLY A 88 19.59 5.51 -21.84
C GLY A 88 19.90 6.99 -21.56
N GLY A 89 19.25 7.62 -20.58
CA GLY A 89 19.39 9.04 -20.26
C GLY A 89 18.78 10.00 -21.27
N ALA A 90 17.95 9.53 -22.21
CA ALA A 90 17.42 10.33 -23.31
C ALA A 90 16.27 11.28 -22.93
N GLY A 91 15.71 11.13 -21.73
CA GLY A 91 14.58 11.90 -21.22
C GLY A 91 13.54 11.01 -20.53
N PRO A 92 12.50 11.59 -19.92
CA PRO A 92 11.53 10.85 -19.12
C PRO A 92 10.63 9.94 -19.96
N ASN A 93 10.49 8.69 -19.52
CA ASN A 93 9.47 7.75 -19.97
C ASN A 93 8.20 7.95 -19.14
N TRP A 94 7.21 8.65 -19.70
CA TRP A 94 5.98 8.98 -18.98
C TRP A 94 5.06 7.79 -18.68
N ASP A 95 5.29 6.66 -19.34
CA ASP A 95 4.57 5.41 -19.07
C ASP A 95 5.18 4.65 -17.88
N ASP A 96 6.36 5.05 -17.41
CA ASP A 96 7.07 4.45 -16.28
C ASP A 96 7.47 5.52 -15.26
N LYS A 97 6.43 6.15 -14.69
CA LYS A 97 6.58 7.04 -13.55
C LYS A 97 6.69 6.22 -12.27
N LYS A 98 7.61 6.62 -11.41
CA LYS A 98 7.78 6.03 -10.07
C LYS A 98 7.06 6.81 -8.97
N THR A 99 6.70 8.06 -9.26
CA THR A 99 5.84 8.90 -8.41
C THR A 99 4.78 9.61 -9.25
N GLY A 100 3.71 10.07 -8.60
CA GLY A 100 2.88 11.15 -9.12
C GLY A 100 3.61 12.50 -9.08
N ASP A 101 2.84 13.57 -9.26
CA ASP A 101 3.34 14.93 -9.07
C ASP A 101 3.61 15.17 -7.59
N ILE A 102 4.85 15.54 -7.25
CA ILE A 102 5.24 15.91 -5.88
C ILE A 102 5.40 17.42 -5.81
N PHE A 103 4.71 18.05 -4.85
CA PHE A 103 4.81 19.49 -4.60
C PHE A 103 5.53 19.78 -3.29
N ILE A 104 6.72 20.35 -3.39
CA ILE A 104 7.59 20.71 -2.27
C ILE A 104 7.28 22.14 -1.84
N SER A 105 7.03 22.31 -0.54
CA SER A 105 6.63 23.61 0.02
C SER A 105 7.68 24.69 -0.25
N PRO A 106 7.27 25.93 -0.57
CA PRO A 106 8.17 27.07 -0.60
C PRO A 106 9.00 27.27 0.68
N ASP A 107 8.47 26.83 1.83
CA ASP A 107 9.14 26.89 3.13
C ASP A 107 10.36 25.96 3.23
N ALA A 108 10.49 24.98 2.33
CA ALA A 108 11.68 24.13 2.25
C ALA A 108 12.89 24.90 1.70
N ILE A 109 12.69 26.02 1.00
CA ILE A 109 13.77 26.81 0.42
C ILE A 109 14.22 27.85 1.45
N ILE A 110 15.31 27.53 2.17
CA ILE A 110 15.85 28.37 3.25
C ILE A 110 17.09 29.11 2.77
N GLU A 111 17.15 30.42 3.01
CA GLU A 111 18.21 31.29 2.50
C GLU A 111 19.60 30.82 2.94
N GLY A 112 20.48 30.59 1.96
CA GLY A 112 21.87 30.18 2.19
C GLY A 112 22.04 28.79 2.78
N LYS A 113 20.98 27.97 2.85
CA LYS A 113 21.03 26.60 3.39
C LYS A 113 20.72 25.58 2.32
N THR A 114 21.15 24.35 2.59
CA THR A 114 20.73 23.16 1.86
C THR A 114 19.68 22.43 2.69
N THR A 115 18.50 22.23 2.10
CA THR A 115 17.41 21.47 2.72
C THR A 115 17.28 20.12 2.03
N HIS A 116 17.10 19.05 2.81
CA HIS A 116 16.90 17.70 2.30
C HIS A 116 15.41 17.36 2.30
N VAL A 117 14.92 16.78 1.22
CA VAL A 117 13.52 16.35 1.06
C VAL A 117 13.49 14.88 0.67
N TYR A 118 12.65 14.11 1.34
CA TYR A 118 12.55 12.66 1.15
C TYR A 118 11.22 12.31 0.50
N VAL A 119 11.28 11.48 -0.54
CA VAL A 119 10.16 10.99 -1.35
C VAL A 119 10.32 9.48 -1.51
N PHE A 120 9.21 8.75 -1.52
CA PHE A 120 9.21 7.30 -1.72
C PHE A 120 8.47 6.94 -3.00
N GLU A 121 8.74 5.74 -3.50
CA GLU A 121 8.00 5.14 -4.58
C GLU A 121 6.49 5.12 -4.32
N GLY A 122 5.73 5.41 -5.38
CA GLY A 122 4.27 5.51 -5.33
C GLY A 122 3.74 6.79 -4.69
N ALA A 123 4.59 7.67 -4.15
CA ALA A 123 4.15 8.95 -3.61
C ALA A 123 3.47 9.81 -4.69
N ALA A 124 2.38 10.48 -4.33
CA ALA A 124 1.68 11.42 -5.19
C ALA A 124 1.03 12.51 -4.33
N SER A 125 1.49 13.75 -4.45
CA SER A 125 0.85 14.85 -3.73
C SER A 125 -0.58 15.06 -4.24
N VAL A 126 -1.49 15.39 -3.32
CA VAL A 126 -2.89 15.70 -3.62
C VAL A 126 -3.11 17.21 -3.55
N LYS A 127 -3.68 17.76 -4.62
CA LYS A 127 -4.14 19.16 -4.68
C LYS A 127 -5.66 19.23 -4.74
N GLU A 128 -6.23 20.10 -3.92
CA GLU A 128 -7.61 20.56 -4.05
C GLU A 128 -7.59 22.00 -4.58
N GLY A 129 -7.81 22.14 -5.89
CA GLY A 129 -7.57 23.41 -6.58
C GLY A 129 -6.07 23.77 -6.57
N ASP A 130 -5.74 24.94 -6.05
CA ASP A 130 -4.35 25.43 -5.95
C ASP A 130 -3.69 25.10 -4.59
N VAL A 131 -4.37 24.36 -3.72
CA VAL A 131 -3.89 24.04 -2.36
C VAL A 131 -3.44 22.59 -2.30
N VAL A 132 -2.21 22.35 -1.86
CA VAL A 132 -1.73 21.00 -1.55
C VAL A 132 -2.31 20.56 -0.21
N VAL A 133 -3.15 19.53 -0.23
CA VAL A 133 -3.81 18.98 0.96
C VAL A 133 -3.07 17.76 1.51
N ASP A 134 -2.34 17.04 0.66
CA ASP A 134 -1.42 15.97 1.04
C ASP A 134 -0.13 16.11 0.23
N ARG A 135 1.01 16.23 0.91
CA ARG A 135 2.30 16.47 0.26
C ARG A 135 3.01 15.18 -0.14
N GLN A 136 2.87 14.11 0.64
CA GLN A 136 3.63 12.86 0.46
C GLN A 136 5.14 13.08 0.22
N ASN A 137 5.70 14.11 0.86
CA ASN A 137 7.14 14.39 0.91
C ASN A 137 7.49 14.96 2.27
N PHE A 138 8.73 14.72 2.71
CA PHE A 138 9.16 15.02 4.08
C PHE A 138 10.40 15.91 4.05
N VAL A 139 10.29 17.09 4.66
CA VAL A 139 11.32 18.14 4.61
C VAL A 139 12.11 18.14 5.91
N ALA A 140 13.40 17.82 5.84
CA ALA A 140 14.28 17.85 7.00
C ALA A 140 14.61 19.28 7.42
N ASN A 141 14.67 19.51 8.73
CA ASN A 141 15.15 20.77 9.28
C ASN A 141 16.69 20.80 9.25
N PRO A 142 17.32 21.72 8.50
CA PRO A 142 18.78 21.74 8.36
C PRO A 142 19.53 22.13 9.63
N ASP A 143 18.84 22.69 10.64
CA ASP A 143 19.45 23.14 11.90
C ASP A 143 19.29 22.12 13.04
N LEU A 144 18.51 21.07 12.83
CA LEU A 144 18.17 20.06 13.84
C LEU A 144 18.58 18.68 13.37
N HIS A 145 18.66 17.74 14.31
CA HIS A 145 18.73 16.34 13.97
C HIS A 145 17.33 15.87 13.55
N ASN A 146 17.23 15.12 12.46
CA ASN A 146 15.97 14.64 11.93
C ASN A 146 15.90 13.12 12.06
N VAL A 147 14.70 12.61 12.26
CA VAL A 147 14.40 11.18 12.21
C VAL A 147 13.23 10.99 11.27
N MET A 148 13.46 10.21 10.23
CA MET A 148 12.44 9.80 9.28
C MET A 148 11.95 8.41 9.67
N VAL A 149 10.66 8.28 9.95
CA VAL A 149 10.05 7.02 10.36
C VAL A 149 9.08 6.57 9.29
N ILE A 150 9.24 5.33 8.84
CA ILE A 150 8.35 4.62 7.93
C ILE A 150 7.65 3.52 8.69
N TYR A 151 6.35 3.39 8.47
CA TYR A 151 5.50 2.39 9.11
C TYR A 151 4.63 1.71 8.04
N TYR A 152 4.68 0.39 7.99
CA TYR A 152 3.88 -0.40 7.07
C TYR A 152 3.07 -1.45 7.82
N ASP A 153 1.80 -1.56 7.45
CA ASP A 153 0.92 -2.63 7.87
C ASP A 153 0.63 -3.57 6.68
N PRO A 154 1.23 -4.78 6.66
CA PRO A 154 0.99 -5.75 5.60
C PRO A 154 -0.48 -6.16 5.44
N ALA A 155 -1.29 -6.03 6.51
CA ALA A 155 -2.72 -6.34 6.47
C ALA A 155 -3.57 -5.15 6.00
N ASN A 156 -2.95 -4.00 5.68
CA ASN A 156 -3.63 -2.74 5.38
C ASN A 156 -4.64 -2.30 6.47
N ALA A 157 -4.39 -2.69 7.73
CA ALA A 157 -5.32 -2.54 8.85
C ALA A 157 -4.86 -1.44 9.83
N TYR A 158 -4.56 -0.26 9.31
CA TYR A 158 -4.11 0.88 10.11
C TYR A 158 -5.18 1.28 11.15
N ALA A 159 -4.80 1.26 12.43
CA ALA A 159 -5.68 1.72 13.49
C ALA A 159 -6.02 3.22 13.34
N GLU A 160 -7.28 3.58 13.57
CA GLU A 160 -7.78 4.96 13.39
C GLU A 160 -7.01 5.96 14.26
N GLU A 161 -6.74 5.61 15.52
CA GLU A 161 -5.99 6.44 16.48
C GLU A 161 -4.47 6.20 16.44
N LEU A 162 -3.93 5.54 15.40
CA LEU A 162 -2.50 5.27 15.32
C LEU A 162 -1.69 6.58 15.34
N GLY A 163 -0.74 6.65 16.25
CA GLY A 163 0.19 7.77 16.35
C GLY A 163 1.32 7.46 17.30
N ILE A 164 1.94 8.51 17.82
CA ILE A 164 3.06 8.37 18.75
C ILE A 164 2.75 8.95 20.12
N HIS A 165 3.31 8.32 21.16
CA HIS A 165 3.59 9.01 22.41
C HIS A 165 5.05 9.45 22.37
N GLY A 166 5.31 10.72 22.05
CA GLY A 166 6.66 11.24 21.90
C GLY A 166 7.04 12.28 22.96
N TRP A 167 8.34 12.37 23.22
CA TRP A 167 8.94 13.36 24.11
C TRP A 167 10.27 13.86 23.54
N GLY A 168 10.67 15.08 23.91
CA GLY A 168 11.97 15.64 23.53
C GLY A 168 12.12 16.03 22.04
N TRP A 169 11.06 15.87 21.24
CA TRP A 169 10.98 16.36 19.86
C TRP A 169 10.47 17.80 19.79
N GLU A 170 10.71 18.46 18.65
CA GLU A 170 10.10 19.75 18.35
C GLU A 170 8.60 19.59 18.01
N GLY A 171 7.83 20.61 18.35
CA GLY A 171 6.40 20.66 18.03
C GLY A 171 5.53 19.69 18.84
N PRO A 172 4.30 19.40 18.36
CA PRO A 172 3.32 18.61 19.10
C PRO A 172 3.80 17.19 19.45
N ALA A 173 4.64 16.59 18.60
CA ALA A 173 5.21 15.27 18.78
C ALA A 173 6.08 15.12 20.03
N GLY A 174 6.66 16.21 20.56
CA GLY A 174 7.49 16.18 21.77
C GLY A 174 6.73 16.36 23.08
N SER A 175 5.41 16.49 23.03
CA SER A 175 4.57 16.80 24.19
C SER A 175 3.28 15.96 24.25
N SER A 176 3.32 14.76 23.65
CA SER A 176 2.16 13.87 23.59
C SER A 176 1.71 13.45 25.00
N ALA A 177 0.39 13.50 25.25
CA ALA A 177 -0.17 12.94 26.47
C ALA A 177 -0.29 11.40 26.36
N TRP A 178 -0.11 10.69 27.47
CA TRP A 178 -0.38 9.25 27.50
C TRP A 178 -1.87 8.99 27.28
N GLY A 179 -2.18 7.99 26.44
CA GLY A 179 -3.54 7.66 26.02
C GLY A 179 -4.12 8.59 24.97
N THR A 180 -3.34 9.55 24.45
CA THR A 180 -3.76 10.47 23.38
C THR A 180 -2.62 10.60 22.36
N PRO A 181 -2.41 9.58 21.51
CA PRO A 181 -1.35 9.58 20.51
C PRO A 181 -1.39 10.84 19.64
N THR A 182 -0.23 11.42 19.38
CA THR A 182 -0.10 12.45 18.35
C THR A 182 -0.10 11.77 16.98
N GLN A 183 -1.16 11.98 16.21
CA GLN A 183 -1.29 11.47 14.85
C GLN A 183 -0.39 12.27 13.91
N VAL A 184 0.81 11.74 13.68
CA VAL A 184 1.85 12.35 12.81
C VAL A 184 1.95 11.65 11.46
N LEU A 185 1.35 10.47 11.31
CA LEU A 185 1.49 9.64 10.13
C LEU A 185 0.75 10.24 8.95
N SER A 186 1.42 10.34 7.81
CA SER A 186 0.84 10.59 6.50
C SER A 186 1.21 9.46 5.54
N THR A 187 0.56 9.39 4.37
CA THR A 187 1.04 8.51 3.31
C THR A 187 2.41 8.98 2.84
N ALA A 188 3.38 8.07 2.83
CA ALA A 188 4.75 8.32 2.36
C ALA A 188 4.96 7.82 0.93
N GLY A 189 4.30 6.71 0.58
CA GLY A 189 4.37 6.05 -0.71
C GLY A 189 3.36 4.91 -0.78
N VAL A 190 3.50 4.06 -1.80
CA VAL A 190 2.62 2.90 -2.03
C VAL A 190 3.48 1.68 -2.30
N ALA A 191 3.19 0.58 -1.62
CA ALA A 191 3.86 -0.70 -1.84
C ALA A 191 3.37 -1.35 -3.15
N GLU A 192 4.08 -2.36 -3.65
CA GLU A 192 3.67 -3.10 -4.87
C GLU A 192 2.27 -3.74 -4.73
N SER A 193 1.87 -4.10 -3.50
CA SER A 193 0.52 -4.57 -3.15
C SER A 193 -0.58 -3.52 -3.36
N GLY A 194 -0.23 -2.27 -3.66
CA GLY A 194 -1.16 -1.13 -3.74
C GLY A 194 -1.51 -0.54 -2.37
N TYR A 195 -0.99 -1.09 -1.28
CA TYR A 195 -1.28 -0.59 0.07
C TYR A 195 -0.43 0.65 0.37
N PRO A 196 -1.01 1.65 1.05
CA PRO A 196 -0.26 2.84 1.43
C PRO A 196 0.83 2.46 2.42
N VAL A 197 2.03 2.99 2.23
CA VAL A 197 3.08 3.01 3.25
C VAL A 197 2.97 4.33 3.99
N LYS A 198 2.98 4.30 5.32
CA LYS A 198 2.87 5.51 6.15
C LYS A 198 4.23 5.99 6.59
N GLY A 199 4.36 7.29 6.85
CA GLY A 199 5.59 7.84 7.39
C GLY A 199 5.40 9.19 8.04
N PHE A 200 6.43 9.62 8.76
CA PHE A 200 6.49 10.93 9.41
C PHE A 200 7.94 11.32 9.68
N MET A 201 8.18 12.61 9.88
CA MET A 201 9.49 13.13 10.23
C MET A 201 9.42 13.89 11.55
N LEU A 202 10.38 13.60 12.43
CA LEU A 202 10.58 14.29 13.70
C LEU A 202 11.91 15.05 13.65
N SER A 203 12.02 16.11 14.44
CA SER A 203 13.27 16.85 14.59
C SER A 203 13.54 17.16 16.06
N ALA A 204 14.81 17.17 16.46
CA ALA A 204 15.23 17.50 17.82
C ALA A 204 16.54 18.30 17.83
N ALA A 205 16.68 19.17 18.83
CA ALA A 205 17.94 19.85 19.09
C ALA A 205 19.01 18.86 19.57
N ALA A 206 20.28 19.16 19.30
CA ALA A 206 21.41 18.28 19.66
C ALA A 206 21.56 18.01 21.18
N THR A 207 20.93 18.84 22.03
CA THR A 207 20.93 18.67 23.49
C THR A 207 19.68 17.98 24.04
N ALA A 208 18.75 17.59 23.18
CA ALA A 208 17.54 16.89 23.59
C ALA A 208 17.84 15.44 23.99
N SER A 209 16.89 14.82 24.68
CA SER A 209 16.85 13.37 24.91
C SER A 209 15.52 12.87 24.36
N PRO A 210 15.42 12.74 23.02
CA PRO A 210 14.17 12.44 22.37
C PRO A 210 13.86 10.94 22.45
N GLY A 211 12.59 10.62 22.38
CA GLY A 211 12.12 9.25 22.22
C GLY A 211 10.64 9.21 21.92
N PHE A 212 10.18 8.04 21.47
CA PHE A 212 8.76 7.80 21.25
C PHE A 212 8.44 6.31 21.30
N LEU A 213 7.15 6.00 21.37
CA LEU A 213 6.61 4.70 21.00
C LEU A 213 5.39 4.89 20.08
N MET A 214 5.13 3.90 19.23
CA MET A 214 3.95 3.90 18.35
C MET A 214 2.82 3.10 19.01
N TYR A 215 1.61 3.65 19.02
CA TYR A 215 0.43 3.01 19.62
C TYR A 215 -0.88 3.68 19.19
N ALA A 216 -2.01 3.06 19.57
CA ALA A 216 -3.35 3.62 19.39
C ALA A 216 -4.05 3.83 20.75
N GLY A 217 -3.41 4.58 21.66
CA GLY A 217 -4.06 5.07 22.89
C GLY A 217 -4.06 4.15 24.12
N ALA A 218 -3.58 2.90 24.03
CA ALA A 218 -3.50 1.99 25.17
C ALA A 218 -2.22 1.15 25.15
N ASP A 219 -1.83 0.59 26.30
CA ASP A 219 -0.69 -0.35 26.37
C ASP A 219 -0.91 -1.58 25.48
N THR A 220 -2.16 -2.06 25.40
CA THR A 220 -2.52 -3.22 24.56
C THR A 220 -2.50 -2.90 23.07
N SER A 221 -2.45 -1.63 22.66
CA SER A 221 -2.40 -1.22 21.25
C SER A 221 -1.02 -0.70 20.82
N LYS A 222 0.02 -0.97 21.62
CA LYS A 222 1.41 -0.67 21.24
C LYS A 222 1.82 -1.45 20.00
N LYS A 223 2.52 -0.74 19.11
CA LYS A 223 3.12 -1.25 17.87
C LYS A 223 4.65 -1.35 17.97
N THR A 224 5.24 -0.68 18.95
CA THR A 224 6.67 -0.74 19.28
C THR A 224 6.85 -0.62 20.78
N GLY A 225 8.01 -1.06 21.28
CA GLY A 225 8.57 -0.59 22.53
C GLY A 225 9.02 0.88 22.48
N ASP A 226 9.70 1.31 23.54
CA ASP A 226 10.30 2.64 23.61
C ASP A 226 11.50 2.73 22.64
N LEU A 227 11.44 3.66 21.69
CA LEU A 227 12.54 4.04 20.83
C LEU A 227 13.24 5.25 21.44
N LYS A 228 14.42 5.04 22.03
CA LYS A 228 15.20 6.05 22.76
C LYS A 228 16.66 5.63 22.91
N SER A 229 17.49 6.52 23.49
CA SER A 229 18.93 6.31 23.64
C SER A 229 19.29 5.03 24.39
N GLU A 230 18.53 4.69 25.44
CA GLU A 230 18.74 3.51 26.27
C GLU A 230 18.39 2.20 25.57
N THR A 231 17.58 2.26 24.51
CA THR A 231 17.21 1.13 23.66
C THR A 231 18.00 1.11 22.35
N GLY A 232 19.02 1.97 22.21
CA GLY A 232 19.94 2.00 21.08
C GLY A 232 19.61 3.00 19.98
N PHE A 233 18.52 3.77 20.11
CA PHE A 233 18.05 4.73 19.11
C PHE A 233 18.40 6.17 19.49
N PHE A 234 18.67 7.05 18.53
CA PHE A 234 18.91 8.48 18.79
C PHE A 234 20.08 8.71 19.77
N THR A 235 21.10 7.85 19.70
CA THR A 235 22.25 7.90 20.63
C THR A 235 23.13 9.12 20.40
N THR A 236 23.13 9.68 19.18
CA THR A 236 23.91 10.86 18.80
C THR A 236 23.09 11.79 17.91
N LEU A 237 22.75 12.98 18.40
CA LEU A 237 21.98 13.97 17.66
C LEU A 237 22.90 14.97 16.96
N THR A 238 22.98 14.89 15.64
CA THR A 238 23.76 15.82 14.80
C THR A 238 22.83 16.71 13.98
N ALA A 239 23.04 18.03 14.02
CA ALA A 239 22.25 18.97 13.23
C ALA A 239 22.46 18.76 11.71
N GLY A 240 21.36 18.80 10.95
CA GLY A 240 21.35 18.62 9.51
C GLY A 240 21.43 17.17 9.04
N THR A 241 21.55 16.20 9.95
CA THR A 241 21.50 14.77 9.59
C THR A 241 20.09 14.22 9.71
N THR A 242 19.82 13.13 9.01
CA THR A 242 18.57 12.37 9.09
C THR A 242 18.90 10.92 9.40
N GLU A 243 18.34 10.38 10.48
CA GLU A 243 18.30 8.94 10.74
C GLU A 243 17.02 8.34 10.16
N PHE A 244 17.06 7.09 9.70
CA PHE A 244 15.91 6.39 9.15
C PHE A 244 15.53 5.21 10.02
N LEU A 245 14.25 5.13 10.37
CA LEU A 245 13.64 4.01 11.06
C LEU A 245 12.50 3.46 10.20
N PHE A 246 12.47 2.14 10.07
CA PHE A 246 11.45 1.43 9.32
C PHE A 246 10.76 0.44 10.25
N VAL A 247 9.44 0.50 10.33
CA VAL A 247 8.63 -0.26 11.27
C VAL A 247 7.65 -1.12 10.50
N VAL A 248 7.67 -2.42 10.74
CA VAL A 248 6.65 -3.35 10.24
C VAL A 248 5.65 -3.63 11.36
N ASN A 249 4.36 -3.53 11.08
CA ASN A 249 3.34 -3.87 12.07
C ASN A 249 3.49 -5.35 12.47
N ALA A 250 3.84 -5.62 13.73
CA ALA A 250 3.96 -6.96 14.30
C ALA A 250 2.74 -7.37 15.15
N GLY A 251 1.65 -6.61 15.08
CA GLY A 251 0.45 -6.81 15.88
C GLY A 251 0.31 -5.80 17.01
N ASP A 252 -0.48 -6.18 18.01
CA ASP A 252 -0.79 -5.38 19.19
C ASP A 252 0.05 -5.83 20.40
N ALA A 253 0.14 -4.96 21.41
CA ALA A 253 0.90 -5.19 22.63
C ALA A 253 2.41 -5.48 22.43
N VAL A 254 2.99 -4.96 21.34
CA VAL A 254 4.44 -5.03 21.10
C VAL A 254 5.16 -4.17 22.14
N VAL A 255 6.10 -4.77 22.88
CA VAL A 255 6.84 -4.10 23.97
C VAL A 255 8.35 -4.04 23.73
N ASP A 256 8.86 -4.80 22.77
CA ASP A 256 10.23 -4.73 22.27
C ASP A 256 10.29 -3.97 20.94
N ASN A 257 11.49 -3.87 20.36
CA ASN A 257 11.74 -3.16 19.10
C ASN A 257 12.23 -4.12 18.00
N SER A 258 11.87 -5.41 18.06
CA SER A 258 12.30 -6.43 17.08
C SER A 258 11.75 -6.19 15.68
N ASN A 259 10.66 -5.42 15.58
CA ASN A 259 10.00 -5.03 14.34
C ASN A 259 10.46 -3.66 13.78
N VAL A 260 11.53 -3.09 14.34
CA VAL A 260 12.09 -1.80 13.96
C VAL A 260 13.47 -2.00 13.34
N TYR A 261 13.62 -1.52 12.11
CA TYR A 261 14.80 -1.70 11.27
C TYR A 261 15.42 -0.35 10.93
N THR A 262 16.74 -0.31 10.79
CA THR A 262 17.49 0.86 10.29
C THR A 262 17.99 0.65 8.86
N ASP A 263 17.84 -0.56 8.33
CA ASP A 263 18.23 -0.95 6.99
C ASP A 263 16.96 -1.09 6.14
N ALA A 264 16.91 -0.35 5.03
CA ALA A 264 15.75 -0.32 4.17
C ALA A 264 15.54 -1.62 3.38
N ALA A 265 16.62 -2.35 3.06
CA ALA A 265 16.51 -3.63 2.36
C ALA A 265 15.95 -4.71 3.29
N VAL A 266 16.38 -4.72 4.55
CA VAL A 266 15.78 -5.59 5.58
C VAL A 266 14.31 -5.24 5.79
N PHE A 267 13.98 -3.95 5.86
CA PHE A 267 12.58 -3.53 5.91
C PHE A 267 11.78 -4.02 4.70
N ALA A 268 12.26 -3.83 3.47
CA ALA A 268 11.56 -4.26 2.27
C ALA A 268 11.32 -5.78 2.28
N GLU A 269 12.31 -6.57 2.70
CA GLU A 269 12.16 -8.01 2.89
C GLU A 269 11.10 -8.33 3.96
N GLU A 270 11.13 -7.70 5.13
CA GLU A 270 10.19 -7.97 6.22
C GLU A 270 8.76 -7.45 5.93
N ALA A 271 8.65 -6.32 5.24
CA ALA A 271 7.40 -5.62 4.97
C ALA A 271 6.68 -6.18 3.75
N PHE A 272 7.41 -6.46 2.67
CA PHE A 272 6.82 -6.79 1.37
C PHE A 272 6.94 -8.27 1.00
N SER A 273 7.74 -9.06 1.74
CA SER A 273 7.73 -10.52 1.56
C SER A 273 6.71 -11.20 2.47
N PHE A 274 5.92 -12.08 1.87
CA PHE A 274 5.17 -13.07 2.61
C PHE A 274 6.11 -14.21 3.01
N LYS A 275 6.20 -14.52 4.31
CA LYS A 275 7.01 -15.63 4.82
C LYS A 275 6.41 -16.28 6.06
N LEU A 276 6.85 -17.50 6.34
CA LEU A 276 6.63 -18.14 7.63
C LEU A 276 7.62 -17.59 8.65
N LYS A 277 7.13 -17.14 9.80
CA LYS A 277 7.96 -16.60 10.87
C LYS A 277 8.79 -17.70 11.52
N PRO A 278 10.09 -17.49 11.75
CA PRO A 278 10.92 -18.46 12.46
C PRO A 278 10.50 -18.59 13.93
N PHE A 279 10.74 -19.75 14.52
CA PHE A 279 10.44 -20.00 15.93
C PHE A 279 11.26 -19.12 16.87
N VAL A 280 10.59 -18.45 17.81
CA VAL A 280 11.20 -17.69 18.90
C VAL A 280 10.87 -18.37 20.23
N ALA A 281 11.89 -18.98 20.84
CA ALA A 281 11.72 -19.83 22.01
C ALA A 281 11.29 -19.10 23.29
N GLU A 282 11.61 -17.81 23.42
CA GLU A 282 11.29 -17.00 24.61
C GLU A 282 9.77 -16.79 24.74
N ASP A 283 9.13 -16.47 23.61
CA ASP A 283 7.71 -16.13 23.56
C ASP A 283 6.83 -17.29 23.07
N MET A 284 7.44 -18.40 22.64
CA MET A 284 6.75 -19.51 21.97
C MET A 284 5.96 -19.05 20.74
N THR A 285 6.55 -18.14 19.96
CA THR A 285 5.95 -17.55 18.75
C THR A 285 6.68 -18.04 17.48
N GLY A 286 6.10 -17.77 16.31
CA GLY A 286 6.60 -18.26 15.03
C GLY A 286 6.13 -19.68 14.68
N THR A 287 6.80 -20.29 13.72
CA THR A 287 6.44 -21.60 13.16
C THR A 287 7.23 -22.72 13.84
N PHE A 288 6.54 -23.63 14.54
CA PHE A 288 7.17 -24.74 15.26
C PHE A 288 6.20 -25.92 15.48
N ALA A 289 6.76 -27.12 15.66
CA ALA A 289 5.99 -28.29 16.08
C ALA A 289 5.82 -28.29 17.60
N GLN A 290 4.58 -28.16 18.09
CA GLN A 290 4.28 -28.24 19.53
C GLN A 290 4.33 -29.68 20.05
N ASN A 291 3.95 -30.62 19.18
CA ASN A 291 4.04 -32.06 19.38
C ASN A 291 4.19 -32.74 18.00
N PRO A 292 4.33 -34.09 17.92
CA PRO A 292 4.55 -34.76 16.63
C PRO A 292 3.42 -34.62 15.61
N THR A 293 2.22 -34.17 15.98
CA THR A 293 1.08 -34.04 15.07
C THR A 293 0.65 -32.60 14.85
N ASP A 294 0.99 -31.68 15.76
CA ASP A 294 0.48 -30.33 15.76
C ASP A 294 1.61 -29.33 15.50
N ILE A 295 1.50 -28.58 14.41
CA ILE A 295 2.46 -27.57 13.97
C ILE A 295 1.78 -26.20 14.05
N TYR A 296 2.30 -25.33 14.91
CA TYR A 296 1.95 -23.92 14.91
C TYR A 296 2.65 -23.25 13.73
N VAL A 297 1.90 -22.45 13.00
CA VAL A 297 2.40 -21.68 11.86
C VAL A 297 1.99 -20.23 12.03
N GLU A 298 2.94 -19.34 11.85
CA GLU A 298 2.72 -17.90 11.90
C GLU A 298 3.33 -17.26 10.65
N THR A 299 2.61 -16.34 10.01
CA THR A 299 3.03 -15.68 8.77
C THR A 299 3.44 -14.22 9.06
N SER A 300 4.35 -13.66 8.27
CA SER A 300 4.82 -12.27 8.41
C SER A 300 3.72 -11.24 8.13
N ALA A 301 2.75 -11.61 7.31
CA ALA A 301 1.61 -10.80 6.93
C ALA A 301 0.31 -11.59 7.10
N ALA A 302 -0.79 -10.89 7.39
CA ALA A 302 -2.10 -11.50 7.40
C ALA A 302 -2.63 -11.67 5.98
N VAL A 303 -3.27 -12.80 5.69
CA VAL A 303 -3.96 -13.09 4.43
C VAL A 303 -5.47 -12.98 4.64
N ALA A 304 -6.21 -12.59 3.60
CA ALA A 304 -7.67 -12.51 3.68
C ALA A 304 -8.26 -13.90 3.98
N SER A 305 -9.21 -13.96 4.91
CA SER A 305 -9.91 -15.19 5.23
C SER A 305 -11.14 -15.35 4.32
N PRO A 306 -11.24 -16.43 3.52
CA PRO A 306 -12.48 -16.71 2.81
C PRO A 306 -13.60 -17.16 3.76
N TYR A 307 -13.26 -17.54 5.00
CA TYR A 307 -14.20 -18.23 5.89
C TYR A 307 -15.34 -17.37 6.44
N PRO A 308 -15.16 -16.15 6.99
CA PRO A 308 -16.26 -15.42 7.64
C PRO A 308 -17.41 -15.08 6.70
N SER A 309 -17.10 -14.70 5.46
CA SER A 309 -18.07 -14.30 4.42
C SER A 309 -18.62 -15.47 3.60
N ALA A 310 -17.99 -16.65 3.64
CA ALA A 310 -18.42 -17.80 2.84
C ALA A 310 -19.84 -18.30 3.20
N LEU A 311 -20.63 -18.61 2.18
CA LEU A 311 -21.90 -19.34 2.30
C LEU A 311 -21.64 -20.83 2.58
N ASP A 312 -20.67 -21.42 1.88
CA ASP A 312 -20.18 -22.77 2.11
C ASP A 312 -18.93 -22.73 3.00
N LYS A 313 -19.13 -22.99 4.29
CA LYS A 313 -18.03 -23.00 5.28
C LYS A 313 -17.07 -24.17 5.11
N ASP A 314 -17.53 -25.28 4.52
CA ASP A 314 -16.70 -26.47 4.35
C ASP A 314 -15.76 -26.27 3.15
N ALA A 315 -16.25 -25.69 2.05
CA ALA A 315 -15.42 -25.31 0.91
C ALA A 315 -14.34 -24.28 1.30
N ALA A 316 -14.71 -23.23 2.05
CA ALA A 316 -13.75 -22.23 2.51
C ALA A 316 -12.70 -22.80 3.48
N ARG A 317 -13.07 -23.80 4.28
CA ARG A 317 -12.11 -24.52 5.14
C ARG A 317 -11.14 -25.35 4.29
N ALA A 318 -11.65 -26.10 3.32
CA ALA A 318 -10.82 -26.90 2.43
C ALA A 318 -9.83 -26.04 1.63
N GLU A 319 -10.23 -24.83 1.23
CA GLU A 319 -9.33 -23.85 0.61
C GLU A 319 -8.20 -23.45 1.56
N ILE A 320 -8.50 -23.04 2.79
CA ILE A 320 -7.46 -22.67 3.79
C ILE A 320 -6.55 -23.86 4.11
N GLU A 321 -7.09 -25.08 4.20
CA GLU A 321 -6.31 -26.30 4.40
C GLU A 321 -5.35 -26.56 3.24
N SER A 322 -5.78 -26.27 2.01
CA SER A 322 -4.96 -26.43 0.81
C SER A 322 -3.76 -25.49 0.76
N TRP A 323 -3.76 -24.43 1.58
CA TRP A 323 -2.63 -23.49 1.63
C TRP A 323 -1.35 -24.11 2.18
N PHE A 324 -1.45 -25.26 2.86
CA PHE A 324 -0.35 -25.84 3.58
C PHE A 324 0.08 -27.17 2.97
N THR A 325 1.39 -27.38 2.93
CA THR A 325 1.97 -28.71 2.72
C THR A 325 3.13 -28.90 3.68
N VAL A 326 3.27 -30.10 4.24
CA VAL A 326 4.40 -30.46 5.12
C VAL A 326 5.20 -31.58 4.47
N LYS A 327 6.51 -31.43 4.34
CA LYS A 327 7.38 -32.45 3.72
C LYS A 327 8.63 -32.70 4.56
N GLU A 328 9.10 -33.94 4.56
CA GLU A 328 10.43 -34.27 5.06
C GLU A 328 11.49 -33.63 4.16
N LYS A 329 12.46 -32.93 4.77
CA LYS A 329 13.61 -32.38 4.08
C LYS A 329 14.68 -33.47 3.95
N THR A 330 14.95 -33.86 2.71
CA THR A 330 15.89 -34.96 2.38
C THR A 330 17.25 -34.46 1.85
N GLY A 331 17.38 -33.14 1.67
CA GLY A 331 18.57 -32.43 1.22
C GLY A 331 18.30 -30.92 1.18
N GLU A 332 19.25 -30.13 0.67
CA GLU A 332 19.21 -28.65 0.74
C GLU A 332 17.92 -28.05 0.14
N ASN A 333 17.45 -28.60 -0.99
CA ASN A 333 16.20 -28.21 -1.67
C ASN A 333 15.46 -29.43 -2.24
N THR A 334 15.58 -30.58 -1.57
CA THR A 334 14.94 -31.84 -2.00
C THR A 334 14.04 -32.38 -0.91
N TYR A 335 12.81 -32.72 -1.28
CA TYR A 335 11.75 -33.05 -0.32
C TYR A 335 11.16 -34.43 -0.59
N GLY A 336 10.79 -35.11 0.49
CA GLY A 336 10.00 -36.34 0.44
C GLY A 336 8.55 -36.08 0.00
N PRO A 337 7.71 -37.12 0.01
CA PRO A 337 6.27 -36.96 -0.23
C PRO A 337 5.65 -36.06 0.84
N ALA A 338 4.55 -35.39 0.48
CA ALA A 338 3.75 -34.62 1.42
C ALA A 338 3.18 -35.53 2.51
N LEU A 339 3.26 -35.08 3.76
CA LEU A 339 2.55 -35.66 4.88
C LEU A 339 1.06 -35.34 4.75
N ALA A 340 0.21 -36.27 5.19
CA ALA A 340 -1.22 -36.05 5.18
C ALA A 340 -1.63 -35.12 6.34
N ILE A 341 -2.39 -34.08 6.00
CA ILE A 341 -2.94 -33.10 6.93
C ILE A 341 -4.39 -33.49 7.19
N GLU A 342 -4.76 -33.66 8.46
CA GLU A 342 -6.14 -33.95 8.88
C GLU A 342 -7.02 -32.70 8.78
N ARG A 343 -6.49 -31.57 9.26
CA ARG A 343 -7.14 -30.26 9.21
C ARG A 343 -6.16 -29.12 9.52
N VAL A 344 -6.61 -27.90 9.28
CA VAL A 344 -5.95 -26.68 9.74
C VAL A 344 -6.92 -25.88 10.63
N ASP A 345 -6.50 -25.60 11.86
CA ASP A 345 -7.25 -24.79 12.82
C ASP A 345 -6.83 -23.31 12.70
N PHE A 346 -7.80 -22.40 12.71
CA PHE A 346 -7.62 -20.95 12.52
C PHE A 346 -8.78 -20.16 13.15
N ALA A 347 -8.64 -18.82 13.24
CA ALA A 347 -9.66 -17.94 13.81
C ALA A 347 -10.89 -17.79 12.88
N LEU A 348 -11.98 -18.49 13.19
CA LEU A 348 -13.17 -18.58 12.33
C LEU A 348 -13.95 -17.28 12.10
N SER A 349 -13.76 -16.28 12.96
CA SER A 349 -14.44 -14.99 12.85
C SER A 349 -13.55 -13.86 12.32
N ALA A 350 -12.26 -14.13 12.09
CA ALA A 350 -11.31 -13.11 11.67
C ALA A 350 -11.38 -12.92 10.15
N GLU A 351 -11.51 -11.67 9.70
CA GLU A 351 -11.50 -11.32 8.27
C GLU A 351 -10.11 -11.53 7.63
N THR A 352 -9.06 -11.59 8.45
CA THR A 352 -7.69 -11.90 8.05
C THR A 352 -7.06 -12.93 8.99
N LEU A 353 -6.11 -13.71 8.47
CA LEU A 353 -5.43 -14.79 9.19
C LEU A 353 -3.91 -14.65 9.07
N ASN A 354 -3.20 -14.81 10.17
CA ASN A 354 -1.73 -14.89 10.20
C ASN A 354 -1.21 -16.00 11.11
N THR A 355 -2.11 -16.75 11.75
CA THR A 355 -1.81 -17.79 12.74
C THR A 355 -2.67 -19.00 12.45
N PHE A 356 -2.05 -20.17 12.43
CA PHE A 356 -2.66 -21.44 12.06
C PHE A 356 -2.09 -22.56 12.90
N VAL A 357 -2.86 -23.63 13.07
CA VAL A 357 -2.36 -24.90 13.61
C VAL A 357 -2.64 -26.00 12.60
N ILE A 358 -1.60 -26.55 11.99
CA ILE A 358 -1.69 -27.73 11.13
C ILE A 358 -1.76 -28.96 12.02
N VAL A 359 -2.79 -29.78 11.83
CA VAL A 359 -2.96 -31.07 12.52
C VAL A 359 -2.75 -32.18 11.49
N LEU A 360 -1.72 -32.99 11.70
CA LEU A 360 -1.36 -34.10 10.82
C LEU A 360 -2.22 -35.33 11.11
N GLU A 361 -2.56 -36.09 10.05
CA GLU A 361 -3.31 -37.34 10.20
C GLU A 361 -2.54 -38.39 11.02
N GLU A 362 -3.29 -39.32 11.64
CA GLU A 362 -2.71 -40.48 12.31
C GLU A 362 -1.81 -41.29 11.34
N GLY A 363 -0.53 -41.45 11.69
CA GLY A 363 0.47 -42.11 10.84
C GLY A 363 1.37 -41.14 10.06
N SER A 364 1.08 -39.85 10.06
CA SER A 364 1.91 -38.77 9.48
C SER A 364 2.73 -38.03 10.54
N ALA A 365 2.85 -38.57 11.75
CA ALA A 365 3.55 -37.91 12.86
C ALA A 365 5.02 -37.61 12.52
N LEU A 366 5.49 -36.44 12.95
CA LEU A 366 6.87 -35.99 12.79
C LEU A 366 7.83 -36.87 13.61
N ASP A 367 8.97 -37.20 13.00
CA ASP A 367 10.08 -37.89 13.64
C ASP A 367 11.15 -36.87 14.06
N ASN A 368 11.44 -36.78 15.35
CA ASN A 368 12.41 -35.82 15.89
C ASN A 368 13.87 -36.09 15.48
N THR A 369 14.14 -37.15 14.72
CA THR A 369 15.45 -37.43 14.10
C THR A 369 15.57 -36.91 12.66
N LYS A 370 14.51 -36.32 12.13
CA LYS A 370 14.41 -35.80 10.76
C LYS A 370 14.15 -34.29 10.75
N GLU A 371 14.39 -33.69 9.60
CA GLU A 371 14.03 -32.30 9.32
C GLU A 371 12.78 -32.26 8.46
N TYR A 372 11.92 -31.26 8.72
CA TYR A 372 10.68 -31.05 7.98
C TYR A 372 10.55 -29.58 7.61
N GLU A 373 9.85 -29.34 6.52
CA GLU A 373 9.59 -28.01 6.01
C GLU A 373 8.09 -27.84 5.75
N VAL A 374 7.55 -26.71 6.22
CA VAL A 374 6.18 -26.28 5.97
C VAL A 374 6.22 -25.32 4.78
N PHE A 375 5.35 -25.58 3.81
CA PHE A 375 5.13 -24.74 2.65
C PHE A 375 3.79 -24.05 2.81
N PHE A 376 3.75 -22.78 2.45
CA PHE A 376 2.53 -21.99 2.35
C PHE A 376 2.37 -21.50 0.91
N ASP A 377 1.21 -21.73 0.33
CA ASP A 377 0.87 -21.32 -1.03
C ASP A 377 -0.63 -21.04 -1.09
N LEU A 378 -1.04 -19.83 -1.44
CA LEU A 378 -2.46 -19.50 -1.60
C LEU A 378 -3.13 -20.22 -2.79
N GLY A 379 -2.38 -21.04 -3.52
CA GLY A 379 -2.82 -21.64 -4.77
C GLY A 379 -3.00 -20.57 -5.84
N LEU A 380 -2.20 -19.50 -5.78
CA LEU A 380 -2.24 -18.42 -6.73
C LEU A 380 -1.29 -18.75 -7.89
N PRO A 381 -1.73 -18.69 -9.15
CA PRO A 381 -0.85 -18.93 -10.28
C PRO A 381 0.25 -17.86 -10.34
N SER A 382 1.47 -18.28 -10.66
CA SER A 382 2.63 -17.38 -10.85
C SER A 382 3.15 -17.37 -12.27
N GLU A 383 2.74 -18.32 -13.11
CA GLU A 383 3.26 -18.52 -14.46
C GLU A 383 2.18 -18.30 -15.52
N THR A 384 2.57 -17.68 -16.62
CA THR A 384 1.75 -17.59 -17.83
C THR A 384 1.62 -18.96 -18.47
N LEU A 385 0.40 -19.37 -18.81
CA LEU A 385 0.15 -20.63 -19.52
C LEU A 385 0.73 -20.59 -20.93
N ALA A 386 1.30 -21.71 -21.38
CA ALA A 386 1.78 -21.85 -22.76
C ALA A 386 0.63 -21.76 -23.79
N GLU A 387 -0.58 -22.13 -23.39
CA GLU A 387 -1.80 -22.04 -24.19
C GLU A 387 -2.93 -21.49 -23.32
N ALA A 388 -3.82 -20.69 -23.92
CA ALA A 388 -4.96 -20.12 -23.21
C ALA A 388 -5.90 -21.23 -22.71
N LYS A 389 -6.37 -21.09 -21.48
CA LYS A 389 -7.35 -21.96 -20.84
C LYS A 389 -8.70 -21.25 -20.75
N THR A 390 -9.79 -21.99 -20.92
CA THR A 390 -11.13 -21.48 -20.62
C THR A 390 -11.48 -21.75 -19.16
N VAL A 391 -11.90 -20.70 -18.45
CA VAL A 391 -12.43 -20.76 -17.08
C VAL A 391 -13.89 -20.37 -17.09
N GLU A 392 -14.74 -21.19 -16.49
CA GLU A 392 -16.16 -20.91 -16.32
C GLU A 392 -16.36 -19.99 -15.10
N VAL A 393 -16.88 -18.78 -15.32
CA VAL A 393 -17.19 -17.82 -14.26
C VAL A 393 -18.68 -17.83 -14.01
N THR A 394 -19.08 -18.04 -12.75
CA THR A 394 -20.46 -17.91 -12.30
C THR A 394 -20.58 -16.74 -11.33
N LEU A 395 -21.47 -15.78 -11.61
CA LEU A 395 -21.84 -14.72 -10.69
C LEU A 395 -23.22 -15.03 -10.11
N GLU A 396 -23.32 -15.06 -8.79
CA GLU A 396 -24.57 -15.22 -8.05
C GLU A 396 -24.92 -13.89 -7.38
N LEU A 397 -26.08 -13.34 -7.72
CA LEU A 397 -26.48 -12.00 -7.32
C LEU A 397 -27.72 -12.05 -6.42
N THR A 398 -27.61 -11.38 -5.28
CA THR A 398 -28.73 -10.97 -4.43
C THR A 398 -29.07 -9.49 -4.66
N VAL A 399 -30.36 -9.17 -4.76
CA VAL A 399 -30.85 -7.81 -5.08
C VAL A 399 -31.79 -7.26 -4.00
N PRO A 400 -31.98 -5.93 -3.89
CA PRO A 400 -32.85 -5.36 -2.87
C PRO A 400 -34.33 -5.60 -3.20
N ALA A 401 -35.19 -5.56 -2.17
CA ALA A 401 -36.62 -5.86 -2.29
C ALA A 401 -37.40 -4.91 -3.24
N ASN A 402 -36.88 -3.71 -3.51
CA ASN A 402 -37.46 -2.76 -4.45
C ASN A 402 -37.04 -3.00 -5.92
N THR A 403 -36.25 -4.05 -6.21
CA THR A 403 -35.94 -4.45 -7.57
C THR A 403 -37.22 -4.89 -8.28
N PRO A 404 -37.57 -4.33 -9.46
CA PRO A 404 -38.76 -4.74 -10.19
C PRO A 404 -38.76 -6.23 -10.48
N VAL A 405 -39.92 -6.87 -10.29
CA VAL A 405 -40.09 -8.33 -10.46
C VAL A 405 -39.70 -8.82 -11.85
N ASP A 406 -39.90 -7.98 -12.86
CA ASP A 406 -39.61 -8.22 -14.28
C ASP A 406 -38.29 -7.60 -14.75
N ALA A 407 -37.44 -7.13 -13.82
CA ALA A 407 -36.14 -6.59 -14.17
C ALA A 407 -35.25 -7.67 -14.80
N VAL A 408 -34.71 -7.34 -15.98
CA VAL A 408 -33.62 -8.10 -16.61
C VAL A 408 -32.32 -7.55 -16.07
N LEU A 409 -31.55 -8.39 -15.38
CA LEU A 409 -30.28 -8.01 -14.78
C LEU A 409 -29.13 -8.47 -15.66
N SER A 410 -28.12 -7.62 -15.78
CA SER A 410 -26.94 -7.88 -16.59
C SER A 410 -25.71 -7.21 -15.99
N ILE A 411 -24.53 -7.69 -16.37
CA ILE A 411 -23.28 -6.98 -16.09
C ILE A 411 -22.83 -6.16 -17.30
N ALA A 412 -22.22 -5.01 -17.02
CA ALA A 412 -21.55 -4.17 -18.02
C ALA A 412 -20.16 -3.79 -17.49
N GLY A 413 -19.12 -3.95 -18.32
CA GLY A 413 -17.74 -3.85 -17.86
C GLY A 413 -16.71 -4.13 -18.95
N ASN A 414 -15.42 -4.10 -18.63
CA ASN A 414 -14.30 -4.35 -19.56
C ASN A 414 -14.09 -5.85 -19.88
N LEU A 415 -15.17 -6.61 -20.01
CA LEU A 415 -15.18 -8.07 -20.23
C LEU A 415 -14.56 -8.47 -21.59
N GLN A 416 -14.11 -9.72 -21.71
CA GLN A 416 -13.32 -10.21 -22.85
C GLN A 416 -14.03 -10.21 -24.22
N THR A 417 -15.36 -10.21 -24.28
CA THR A 417 -16.05 -10.12 -25.57
C THR A 417 -16.30 -8.67 -25.95
N THR A 418 -15.93 -8.31 -27.18
CA THR A 418 -16.12 -6.99 -27.77
C THR A 418 -17.59 -6.66 -28.00
N GLN A 419 -18.31 -6.28 -26.93
CA GLN A 419 -19.50 -5.42 -27.00
C GLN A 419 -19.87 -4.88 -25.61
N TRP A 420 -19.43 -3.64 -25.35
CA TRP A 420 -19.66 -2.89 -24.12
C TRP A 420 -21.05 -2.26 -24.12
N THR A 421 -22.09 -3.04 -23.79
CA THR A 421 -23.45 -2.50 -23.61
C THR A 421 -24.18 -3.22 -22.48
N PRO A 422 -24.94 -2.50 -21.63
CA PRO A 422 -25.80 -3.07 -20.58
C PRO A 422 -26.81 -4.14 -21.03
N ASN A 423 -26.93 -4.44 -22.32
CA ASN A 423 -27.85 -5.44 -22.87
C ASN A 423 -27.14 -6.52 -23.71
N ALA A 424 -25.83 -6.70 -23.50
CA ALA A 424 -25.08 -7.75 -24.17
C ALA A 424 -25.65 -9.13 -23.78
N ALA A 425 -26.17 -9.87 -24.75
CA ALA A 425 -26.97 -11.07 -24.50
C ALA A 425 -26.22 -12.19 -23.75
N GLY A 426 -24.89 -12.24 -23.84
CA GLY A 426 -24.04 -13.20 -23.11
C GLY A 426 -23.82 -12.86 -21.63
N TYR A 427 -24.32 -11.71 -21.16
CA TYR A 427 -24.08 -11.20 -19.81
C TYR A 427 -25.39 -10.88 -19.07
N ILE A 428 -26.48 -11.51 -19.49
CA ILE A 428 -27.79 -11.39 -18.83
C ILE A 428 -27.93 -12.54 -17.84
N ALA A 429 -28.21 -12.21 -16.58
CA ALA A 429 -28.44 -13.20 -15.54
C ALA A 429 -29.80 -13.87 -15.70
N THR A 430 -29.84 -15.15 -15.35
CA THR A 430 -31.06 -15.93 -15.24
C THR A 430 -31.52 -15.93 -13.80
N LYS A 431 -32.81 -15.65 -13.57
CA LYS A 431 -33.40 -15.68 -12.23
C LYS A 431 -33.76 -17.11 -11.84
N ASP A 432 -33.29 -17.56 -10.68
CA ASP A 432 -33.72 -18.80 -10.03
C ASP A 432 -34.11 -18.52 -8.57
N GLY A 433 -35.41 -18.59 -8.27
CA GLY A 433 -35.95 -18.17 -6.97
C GLY A 433 -35.68 -16.69 -6.67
N ASP A 434 -35.01 -16.44 -5.54
CA ASP A 434 -34.63 -15.09 -5.08
C ASP A 434 -33.21 -14.68 -5.54
N THR A 435 -32.49 -15.57 -6.22
CA THR A 435 -31.11 -15.36 -6.69
C THR A 435 -31.08 -15.19 -8.21
N TYR A 436 -30.13 -14.39 -8.70
CA TYR A 436 -29.84 -14.25 -10.12
C TYR A 436 -28.48 -14.85 -10.42
N THR A 437 -28.39 -15.73 -11.43
CA THR A 437 -27.15 -16.42 -11.78
C THR A 437 -26.74 -16.08 -13.21
N LEU A 438 -25.49 -15.69 -13.39
CA LEU A 438 -24.88 -15.45 -14.70
C LEU A 438 -23.63 -16.31 -14.84
N THR A 439 -23.59 -17.16 -15.88
CA THR A 439 -22.40 -17.97 -16.19
C THR A 439 -21.84 -17.58 -17.55
N PHE A 440 -20.52 -17.38 -17.63
CA PHE A 440 -19.80 -17.07 -18.86
C PHE A 440 -18.37 -17.58 -18.83
N ASP A 441 -17.77 -17.73 -20.02
CA ASP A 441 -16.42 -18.25 -20.19
C ASP A 441 -15.40 -17.11 -20.30
N VAL A 442 -14.26 -17.27 -19.63
CA VAL A 442 -13.10 -16.38 -19.72
C VAL A 442 -11.90 -17.17 -20.23
N SER A 443 -11.23 -16.65 -21.26
CA SER A 443 -9.98 -17.18 -21.79
C SER A 443 -8.80 -16.57 -21.03
N VAL A 444 -8.11 -17.34 -20.22
CA VAL A 444 -6.97 -16.88 -19.40
C VAL A 444 -5.66 -17.47 -19.92
N THR A 445 -4.61 -16.63 -19.97
CA THR A 445 -3.25 -17.03 -20.33
C THR A 445 -2.28 -16.54 -19.27
N GLU A 446 -2.34 -15.26 -18.93
CA GLU A 446 -1.59 -14.69 -17.81
C GLU A 446 -2.03 -15.29 -16.46
N PRO A 447 -1.19 -15.22 -15.41
CA PRO A 447 -1.54 -15.70 -14.07
C PRO A 447 -2.94 -15.28 -13.64
N PHE A 448 -3.29 -14.01 -13.90
CA PHE A 448 -4.60 -13.45 -13.63
C PHE A 448 -5.12 -12.67 -14.81
N THR A 449 -6.44 -12.70 -14.99
CA THR A 449 -7.16 -11.74 -15.83
C THR A 449 -8.14 -10.96 -14.97
N THR A 450 -8.01 -9.63 -14.96
CA THR A 450 -8.85 -8.75 -14.14
C THR A 450 -9.89 -8.03 -15.01
N PHE A 451 -11.13 -7.99 -14.50
CA PHE A 451 -12.23 -7.25 -15.07
C PHE A 451 -12.83 -6.29 -14.06
N GLU A 452 -13.30 -5.16 -14.54
CA GLU A 452 -14.16 -4.24 -13.84
C GLU A 452 -15.57 -4.29 -14.43
N TYR A 453 -16.59 -4.38 -13.58
CA TYR A 453 -17.98 -4.43 -14.01
C TYR A 453 -18.93 -3.77 -13.01
N LYS A 454 -20.16 -3.53 -13.46
CA LYS A 454 -21.30 -3.18 -12.62
C LYS A 454 -22.51 -4.01 -13.01
N TRP A 455 -23.35 -4.32 -12.03
CA TRP A 455 -24.71 -4.79 -12.28
C TRP A 455 -25.60 -3.65 -12.77
N THR A 456 -26.44 -3.94 -13.75
CA THR A 456 -27.38 -2.99 -14.33
C THR A 456 -28.72 -3.65 -14.61
N ARG A 457 -29.76 -2.81 -14.75
CA ARG A 457 -31.07 -3.21 -15.26
C ARG A 457 -31.24 -2.82 -16.73
N GLY A 458 -30.20 -3.06 -17.53
CA GLY A 458 -30.21 -2.82 -18.98
C GLY A 458 -29.83 -1.41 -19.43
N ASP A 459 -29.50 -0.49 -18.51
CA ASP A 459 -28.96 0.84 -18.83
C ASP A 459 -28.16 1.42 -17.64
N TRP A 460 -27.24 2.34 -17.92
CA TRP A 460 -26.38 2.97 -16.90
C TRP A 460 -27.12 3.75 -15.83
N PRO A 461 -28.18 4.54 -16.13
CA PRO A 461 -28.97 5.20 -15.10
C PRO A 461 -29.66 4.22 -14.13
N ASN A 462 -29.74 2.94 -14.50
CA ASN A 462 -30.33 1.88 -13.68
C ASN A 462 -29.26 0.92 -13.13
N ALA A 463 -28.01 1.36 -13.08
CA ALA A 463 -26.91 0.61 -12.52
C ALA A 463 -27.03 0.49 -11.00
N GLU A 464 -26.26 -0.42 -10.42
CA GLU A 464 -26.06 -0.45 -8.98
C GLU A 464 -25.35 0.82 -8.47
N PHE A 465 -25.78 1.30 -7.32
CA PHE A 465 -25.19 2.44 -6.65
C PHE A 465 -24.12 1.97 -5.67
N VAL A 466 -22.88 1.91 -6.16
CA VAL A 466 -21.66 1.59 -5.41
C VAL A 466 -20.54 2.55 -5.83
N GLU A 467 -19.63 2.86 -4.91
CA GLU A 467 -18.46 3.69 -5.18
C GLU A 467 -17.50 2.93 -6.11
N GLY A 468 -17.42 3.35 -7.38
CA GLY A 468 -16.59 2.70 -8.39
C GLY A 468 -17.21 1.46 -9.04
N ASN A 469 -16.38 0.66 -9.71
CA ASN A 469 -16.75 -0.60 -10.36
C ASN A 469 -16.37 -1.79 -9.46
N ARG A 470 -17.09 -2.91 -9.58
CA ARG A 470 -16.68 -4.19 -8.99
C ARG A 470 -15.46 -4.73 -9.73
N SER A 471 -14.54 -5.35 -9.01
CA SER A 471 -13.38 -6.04 -9.59
C SER A 471 -13.61 -7.56 -9.57
N LEU A 472 -13.35 -8.22 -10.69
CA LEU A 472 -13.37 -9.67 -10.86
C LEU A 472 -11.97 -10.10 -11.29
N VAL A 473 -11.34 -10.99 -10.52
CA VAL A 473 -10.04 -11.57 -10.84
C VAL A 473 -10.23 -13.04 -11.18
N VAL A 474 -9.82 -13.45 -12.38
CA VAL A 474 -9.91 -14.84 -12.85
C VAL A 474 -8.50 -15.44 -12.94
N PRO A 475 -8.15 -16.39 -12.07
CA PRO A 475 -6.84 -17.04 -12.10
C PRO A 475 -6.76 -18.13 -13.17
N ASN A 476 -5.57 -18.42 -13.67
CA ASN A 476 -5.38 -19.40 -14.76
C ASN A 476 -5.27 -20.87 -14.34
N ASN A 477 -5.27 -21.15 -13.04
CA ASN A 477 -5.10 -22.50 -12.49
C ASN A 477 -6.41 -23.17 -12.05
N VAL A 478 -7.54 -22.49 -12.16
CA VAL A 478 -8.88 -23.04 -11.86
C VAL A 478 -9.64 -23.37 -13.14
N ASP A 479 -10.59 -24.30 -13.07
CA ASP A 479 -11.49 -24.60 -14.20
C ASP A 479 -12.79 -23.78 -14.13
N SER A 480 -13.18 -23.37 -12.93
CA SER A 480 -14.35 -22.52 -12.69
C SER A 480 -14.17 -21.66 -11.43
N ILE A 481 -14.88 -20.54 -11.38
CA ILE A 481 -15.01 -19.70 -10.17
C ILE A 481 -16.46 -19.29 -9.96
N THR A 482 -16.85 -19.11 -8.70
CA THR A 482 -18.16 -18.54 -8.34
C THR A 482 -17.95 -17.29 -7.49
N VAL A 483 -18.57 -16.18 -7.88
CA VAL A 483 -18.51 -14.89 -7.18
C VAL A 483 -19.88 -14.51 -6.69
N GLN A 484 -19.96 -14.10 -5.43
CA GLN A 484 -21.19 -13.68 -4.77
C GLN A 484 -21.29 -12.17 -4.76
N ASP A 485 -22.31 -11.65 -5.42
CA ASP A 485 -22.62 -10.23 -5.48
C ASP A 485 -23.88 -9.90 -4.70
N THR A 486 -23.89 -8.71 -4.12
CA THR A 486 -25.09 -8.12 -3.53
C THR A 486 -25.20 -6.68 -3.99
N VAL A 487 -26.31 -6.37 -4.67
CA VAL A 487 -26.72 -4.99 -4.91
C VAL A 487 -27.54 -4.55 -3.71
N LEU A 488 -27.14 -3.44 -3.08
CA LEU A 488 -27.90 -2.86 -1.97
C LEU A 488 -28.95 -1.87 -2.45
N ILE A 489 -28.64 -1.11 -3.51
CA ILE A 489 -29.50 -0.07 -4.07
C ILE A 489 -29.16 0.19 -5.53
N TRP A 490 -30.17 0.61 -6.30
CA TRP A 490 -30.05 1.00 -7.71
C TRP A 490 -30.01 2.52 -7.82
N GLU A 491 -29.23 3.08 -8.76
CA GLU A 491 -29.05 4.54 -8.91
C GLU A 491 -30.39 5.29 -9.06
N ASP A 492 -31.28 4.82 -9.93
CA ASP A 492 -32.61 5.39 -10.20
C ASP A 492 -33.65 5.10 -9.11
N LEU A 493 -33.39 4.15 -8.22
CA LEU A 493 -34.28 3.80 -7.10
C LEU A 493 -33.76 4.31 -5.75
N LYS A 494 -32.75 5.19 -5.76
CA LYS A 494 -32.30 5.90 -4.56
C LYS A 494 -33.47 6.73 -4.01
N ALA A 495 -33.97 6.39 -2.84
CA ALA A 495 -34.96 7.22 -2.17
C ALA A 495 -34.31 8.55 -1.73
N GLU A 496 -34.97 9.69 -1.95
CA GLU A 496 -34.48 11.03 -1.57
C GLU A 496 -34.21 11.21 -0.05
N THR A 497 -34.45 10.18 0.77
CA THR A 497 -34.33 10.22 2.24
C THR A 497 -33.38 9.17 2.82
N ASP A 498 -32.63 8.43 1.98
CA ASP A 498 -31.72 7.39 2.49
C ASP A 498 -30.41 8.00 3.00
N SER A 499 -30.46 8.52 4.24
CA SER A 499 -29.36 9.22 4.92
C SER A 499 -28.14 8.36 5.21
N LYS A 500 -28.17 7.06 4.88
CA LYS A 500 -27.04 6.15 5.01
C LYS A 500 -26.04 6.29 3.86
N TYR A 501 -26.46 6.86 2.73
CA TYR A 501 -25.68 6.95 1.49
C TYR A 501 -25.81 8.32 0.79
N ALA A 502 -26.19 9.36 1.55
CA ALA A 502 -26.35 10.74 1.08
C ALA A 502 -25.08 11.56 1.30
#